data_AF-A0A9P8DUU8-F1
#
_entry.id   AF-A0A9P8DUU8-F1
#
_cell.length_a   1.000
_cell.length_b   1.000
_cell.length_c   1.000
_cell.angle_alpha   90.00
_cell.angle_beta   90.00
_cell.angle_gamma   90.00
#
_symmetry.space_group_name_H-M   'P 1'
#
loop_
_entity.id
_entity.type
_entity.pdbx_description
1 polymer ?
#
loop_
_entity_poly.entity_id
_entity_poly.type
_entity_poly.pdbx_seq_one_letter_code
_entity_poly.pdbx_strand_id
1 'polypeptide(L)'
;ELLAEVATQTKYAPHVYHEEIYPHIQLAQKALLGDVLEMAVNSAHGLAFHRGLGVPTSPSSSTPMSKYLDADAIADFADSAYAAPNFAIVANGVESGELSKWVGQFFNNVPSSARAEITTPKSQYYGGEERIAHGSGNAMVLAFPGSSTPTGASYKPEIAVLAALLGGQSAIKWSSGFSLLSKASSKFQGATVATKSAIYSDAGLLSVSIKGSAKD
;
A
#
# COMPACT_ATOMS: atom_id res chain seq x y z
N GLU A 1 -6.92 -10.85 23.89
CA GLU A 1 -8.37 -11.11 23.81
C GLU A 1 -9.00 -10.40 22.62
N LEU A 2 -9.21 -9.06 22.65
CA LEU A 2 -9.90 -8.31 21.58
C LEU A 2 -9.41 -8.59 20.15
N LEU A 3 -8.10 -8.68 19.93
CA LEU A 3 -7.55 -9.00 18.61
C LEU A 3 -7.95 -10.40 18.10
N ALA A 4 -8.09 -11.37 19.02
CA ALA A 4 -8.53 -12.72 18.67
C ALA A 4 -10.01 -12.76 18.34
N GLU A 5 -10.83 -11.97 19.05
CA GLU A 5 -12.25 -11.80 18.76
C GLU A 5 -12.45 -11.23 17.36
N VAL A 6 -11.67 -10.21 16.97
CA VAL A 6 -11.71 -9.66 15.59
C VAL A 6 -11.33 -10.74 14.57
N ALA A 7 -10.29 -11.53 14.82
CA ALA A 7 -9.85 -12.55 13.87
C ALA A 7 -10.83 -13.74 13.72
N THR A 8 -11.60 -14.08 14.77
CA THR A 8 -12.37 -15.33 14.82
C THR A 8 -13.88 -15.17 14.95
N GLN A 9 -14.36 -14.01 15.42
CA GLN A 9 -15.76 -13.80 15.81
C GLN A 9 -16.36 -12.53 15.19
N THR A 10 -15.71 -11.93 14.19
CA THR A 10 -16.27 -10.78 13.47
C THR A 10 -17.57 -11.18 12.78
N LYS A 11 -18.63 -10.40 13.03
CA LYS A 11 -19.93 -10.57 12.38
C LYS A 11 -20.06 -9.60 11.22
N TYR A 12 -20.12 -10.15 10.00
CA TYR A 12 -20.29 -9.37 8.77
C TYR A 12 -21.78 -9.19 8.49
N ALA A 13 -22.39 -8.16 9.08
CA ALA A 13 -23.80 -7.88 8.88
C ALA A 13 -24.03 -7.04 7.61
N PRO A 14 -24.99 -7.41 6.74
CA PRO A 14 -25.26 -6.65 5.51
C PRO A 14 -25.60 -5.18 5.74
N HIS A 15 -26.38 -4.85 6.77
CA HIS A 15 -26.74 -3.45 7.04
C HIS A 15 -25.53 -2.60 7.44
N VAL A 16 -24.64 -3.12 8.28
CA VAL A 16 -23.37 -2.45 8.65
C VAL A 16 -22.52 -2.19 7.42
N TYR A 17 -22.42 -3.16 6.51
CA TYR A 17 -21.71 -2.96 5.26
C TYR A 17 -22.30 -1.81 4.44
N HIS A 18 -23.62 -1.78 4.23
CA HIS A 18 -24.28 -0.77 3.39
C HIS A 18 -24.31 0.62 4.02
N GLU A 19 -24.51 0.71 5.33
CA GLU A 19 -24.70 1.98 6.04
C GLU A 19 -23.37 2.59 6.50
N GLU A 20 -22.41 1.77 6.93
CA GLU A 20 -21.14 2.25 7.46
C GLU A 20 -20.00 2.04 6.45
N ILE A 21 -19.74 0.81 6.02
CA ILE A 21 -18.51 0.51 5.27
C ILE A 21 -18.54 1.08 3.84
N TYR A 22 -19.64 0.89 3.12
CA TYR A 22 -19.76 1.28 1.72
C TYR A 22 -19.56 2.80 1.50
N PRO A 23 -20.16 3.71 2.30
CA PRO A 23 -19.86 5.13 2.23
C PRO A 23 -18.39 5.48 2.49
N HIS A 24 -17.72 4.78 3.40
CA HIS A 24 -16.29 5.00 3.66
C HIS A 24 -15.44 4.59 2.44
N ILE A 25 -15.80 3.51 1.76
CA ILE A 25 -15.11 3.13 0.53
C ILE A 25 -15.32 4.17 -0.58
N GLN A 26 -16.54 4.70 -0.73
CA GLN A 26 -16.82 5.79 -1.67
C GLN A 26 -16.03 7.06 -1.32
N LEU A 27 -15.87 7.36 -0.03
CA LEU A 27 -15.07 8.50 0.43
C LEU A 27 -13.58 8.29 0.10
N ALA A 28 -13.04 7.08 0.35
CA ALA A 28 -11.68 6.74 -0.01
C ALA A 28 -11.42 6.82 -1.53
N GLN A 29 -12.39 6.37 -2.34
CA GLN A 29 -12.32 6.52 -3.80
C GLN A 29 -12.29 8.00 -4.21
N LYS A 30 -13.15 8.84 -3.61
CA LYS A 30 -13.14 10.29 -3.87
C LYS A 30 -11.85 10.96 -3.43
N ALA A 31 -11.28 10.54 -2.29
CA ALA A 31 -10.01 11.04 -1.79
C ALA A 31 -8.88 10.70 -2.78
N LEU A 32 -8.82 9.45 -3.26
CA LEU A 32 -7.86 9.03 -4.27
C LEU A 32 -8.00 9.86 -5.56
N LEU A 33 -9.23 10.05 -6.07
CA LEU A 33 -9.49 10.85 -7.26
C LEU A 33 -9.17 12.35 -7.08
N GLY A 34 -9.10 12.82 -5.84
CA GLY A 34 -8.74 14.21 -5.51
C GLY A 34 -7.22 14.47 -5.47
N ASP A 35 -6.39 13.44 -5.21
CA ASP A 35 -4.94 13.59 -5.11
C ASP A 35 -4.20 13.09 -6.35
N VAL A 36 -3.81 14.05 -7.20
CA VAL A 36 -3.03 13.81 -8.42
C VAL A 36 -1.74 13.02 -8.18
N LEU A 37 -1.12 13.16 -7.00
CA LEU A 37 0.12 12.44 -6.70
C LEU A 37 -0.17 10.96 -6.41
N GLU A 38 -1.19 10.68 -5.61
CA GLU A 38 -1.60 9.31 -5.29
C GLU A 38 -2.07 8.58 -6.56
N MET A 39 -2.85 9.26 -7.41
CA MET A 39 -3.23 8.75 -8.73
C MET A 39 -2.01 8.40 -9.60
N ALA A 40 -1.03 9.29 -9.69
CA ALA A 40 0.17 9.06 -10.50
C ALA A 40 1.03 7.93 -9.95
N VAL A 41 1.12 7.79 -8.62
CA VAL A 41 1.83 6.66 -7.98
C VAL A 41 1.10 5.34 -8.26
N ASN A 42 -0.22 5.30 -8.16
CA ASN A 42 -1.01 4.10 -8.45
C ASN A 42 -0.91 3.70 -9.93
N SER A 43 -0.97 4.68 -10.84
CA SER A 43 -0.72 4.50 -12.27
C SER A 43 0.68 3.89 -12.51
N ALA A 44 1.72 4.43 -11.88
CA ALA A 44 3.07 3.90 -12.01
C ALA A 44 3.18 2.44 -11.53
N HIS A 45 2.48 2.06 -10.46
CA HIS A 45 2.42 0.65 -10.02
C HIS A 45 1.64 -0.23 -11.02
N GLY A 46 0.51 0.25 -11.55
CA GLY A 46 -0.28 -0.46 -12.56
C GLY A 46 0.46 -0.71 -13.86
N LEU A 47 1.27 0.24 -14.32
CA LEU A 47 2.14 0.11 -15.49
C LEU A 47 3.37 -0.78 -15.21
N ALA A 48 3.96 -0.65 -14.02
CA ALA A 48 5.08 -1.49 -13.62
C ALA A 48 4.64 -2.96 -13.50
N PHE A 49 3.47 -3.21 -12.92
CA PHE A 49 2.95 -4.54 -12.62
C PHE A 49 1.49 -4.64 -13.07
N HIS A 50 1.17 -5.44 -14.09
CA HIS A 50 -0.22 -5.52 -14.58
C HIS A 50 -1.20 -6.25 -13.63
N ARG A 51 -0.70 -6.89 -12.57
CA ARG A 51 -1.45 -7.67 -11.57
C ARG A 51 -0.76 -7.58 -10.23
N GLY A 52 -1.41 -8.03 -9.16
CA GLY A 52 -0.83 -8.04 -7.81
C GLY A 52 -0.49 -6.62 -7.35
N LEU A 53 0.81 -6.28 -7.36
CA LEU A 53 1.33 -4.98 -6.93
C LEU A 53 0.81 -3.77 -7.73
N GLY A 54 0.26 -3.97 -8.93
CA GLY A 54 -0.38 -2.89 -9.68
C GLY A 54 -1.86 -2.71 -9.43
N VAL A 55 -2.47 -3.55 -8.58
CA VAL A 55 -3.83 -3.32 -8.12
C VAL A 55 -3.78 -2.23 -7.04
N PRO A 56 -4.52 -1.12 -7.19
CA PRO A 56 -4.51 -0.05 -6.20
C PRO A 56 -5.14 -0.51 -4.89
N THR A 57 -4.66 0.03 -3.76
CA THR A 57 -5.17 -0.31 -2.42
C THR A 57 -6.53 0.31 -2.13
N SER A 58 -6.82 1.44 -2.77
CA SER A 58 -8.13 2.10 -2.73
C SER A 58 -8.82 1.89 -4.07
N PRO A 59 -10.14 1.62 -4.11
CA PRO A 59 -10.86 1.40 -5.36
C PRO A 59 -10.69 2.58 -6.31
N SER A 60 -10.27 2.30 -7.54
CA SER A 60 -10.24 3.30 -8.61
C SER A 60 -11.63 3.48 -9.21
N SER A 61 -11.82 4.47 -10.08
CA SER A 61 -13.09 4.70 -10.78
C SER A 61 -13.54 3.51 -11.64
N SER A 62 -12.61 2.64 -12.04
CA SER A 62 -12.90 1.44 -12.85
C SER A 62 -13.28 0.22 -12.02
N THR A 63 -13.15 0.25 -10.69
CA THR A 63 -13.46 -0.91 -9.83
C THR A 63 -14.98 -1.06 -9.68
N PRO A 64 -15.58 -2.19 -10.12
CA PRO A 64 -17.03 -2.41 -10.02
C PRO A 64 -17.43 -2.73 -8.56
N MET A 65 -17.85 -1.69 -7.83
CA MET A 65 -18.18 -1.78 -6.41
C MET A 65 -19.52 -2.47 -6.09
N SER A 66 -20.52 -2.40 -6.98
CA SER A 66 -21.90 -2.76 -6.66
C SER A 66 -22.28 -4.22 -6.91
N LYS A 67 -21.48 -4.97 -7.67
CA LYS A 67 -21.84 -6.33 -8.12
C LYS A 67 -21.06 -7.44 -7.43
N TYR A 68 -19.86 -7.14 -6.94
CA TYR A 68 -18.91 -8.15 -6.45
C TYR A 68 -18.43 -7.89 -5.02
N LEU A 69 -18.96 -6.86 -4.37
CA LEU A 69 -18.60 -6.50 -2.99
C LEU A 69 -19.86 -6.41 -2.13
N ASP A 70 -19.97 -7.36 -1.22
CA ASP A 70 -21.00 -7.44 -0.18
C ASP A 70 -20.39 -8.00 1.12
N ALA A 71 -21.21 -8.10 2.16
CA ALA A 71 -20.75 -8.59 3.47
C ALA A 71 -20.26 -10.05 3.41
N ASP A 72 -20.88 -10.89 2.58
CA ASP A 72 -20.54 -12.30 2.45
C ASP A 72 -19.18 -12.48 1.75
N ALA A 73 -18.90 -11.72 0.69
CA ALA A 73 -17.60 -11.72 0.03
C ALA A 73 -16.46 -11.27 0.96
N ILE A 74 -16.73 -10.30 1.84
CA ILE A 74 -15.77 -9.85 2.86
C ILE A 74 -15.54 -10.97 3.89
N ALA A 75 -16.60 -11.63 4.34
CA ALA A 75 -16.51 -12.75 5.28
C ALA A 75 -15.69 -13.92 4.69
N ASP A 76 -15.98 -14.31 3.43
CA ASP A 76 -15.27 -15.39 2.74
C ASP A 76 -13.77 -15.09 2.56
N PHE A 77 -13.43 -13.82 2.27
CA PHE A 77 -12.03 -13.39 2.23
C PHE A 77 -11.39 -13.40 3.62
N ALA A 78 -12.11 -12.94 4.66
CA ALA A 78 -11.62 -12.93 6.03
C ALA A 78 -11.34 -14.33 6.57
N ASP A 79 -12.19 -15.32 6.27
CA ASP A 79 -11.97 -16.73 6.62
C ASP A 79 -10.69 -17.31 6.01
N SER A 80 -10.30 -16.78 4.84
CA SER A 80 -9.06 -17.17 4.17
C SER A 80 -7.85 -16.40 4.72
N ALA A 81 -8.01 -15.12 5.02
CA ALA A 81 -6.95 -14.24 5.49
C ALA A 81 -6.58 -14.48 6.96
N TYR A 82 -7.57 -14.69 7.84
CA TYR A 82 -7.39 -14.95 9.27
C TYR A 82 -7.23 -16.43 9.61
N ALA A 83 -6.57 -17.19 8.73
CA ALA A 83 -6.12 -18.55 9.03
C ALA A 83 -4.72 -18.54 9.65
N ALA A 84 -4.42 -19.52 10.50
CA ALA A 84 -3.16 -19.64 11.22
C ALA A 84 -1.88 -19.49 10.36
N PRO A 85 -1.78 -20.05 9.13
CA PRO A 85 -0.58 -19.87 8.31
C PRO A 85 -0.44 -18.46 7.69
N ASN A 86 -1.49 -17.63 7.72
CA ASN A 86 -1.57 -16.38 6.97
C ASN A 86 -1.37 -15.11 7.82
N PHE A 87 -1.22 -15.24 9.14
CA PHE A 87 -0.89 -14.10 10.00
C PHE A 87 0.09 -14.50 11.10
N ALA A 88 0.74 -13.50 11.70
CA ALA A 88 1.63 -13.66 12.83
C ALA A 88 1.28 -12.67 13.94
N ILE A 89 1.48 -13.10 15.19
CA ILE A 89 1.29 -12.25 16.37
C ILE A 89 2.67 -11.77 16.81
N VAL A 90 2.86 -10.46 16.81
CA VAL A 90 4.11 -9.81 17.23
C VAL A 90 3.82 -8.91 18.41
N ALA A 91 4.55 -9.11 19.51
CA ALA A 91 4.51 -8.25 20.67
C ALA A 91 5.92 -7.75 20.99
N ASN A 92 6.01 -6.49 21.42
CA ASN A 92 7.24 -5.88 21.90
C ASN A 92 7.05 -5.46 23.36
N GLY A 93 8.05 -5.72 24.21
CA GLY A 93 7.99 -5.38 25.64
C GLY A 93 7.11 -6.31 26.50
N VAL A 94 6.82 -7.53 26.03
CA VAL A 94 6.04 -8.54 26.76
C VAL A 94 6.89 -9.78 27.00
N GLU A 95 6.74 -10.42 28.16
CA GLU A 95 7.39 -11.70 28.45
C GLU A 95 6.87 -12.80 27.51
N SER A 96 7.78 -13.58 26.90
CA SER A 96 7.39 -14.61 25.94
C SER A 96 6.44 -15.66 26.52
N GLY A 97 6.61 -16.05 27.78
CA GLY A 97 5.75 -17.04 28.43
C GLY A 97 4.32 -16.53 28.62
N GLU A 98 4.18 -15.26 28.97
CA GLU A 98 2.87 -14.60 29.09
C GLU A 98 2.19 -14.45 27.72
N LEU A 99 2.94 -14.05 26.68
CA LEU A 99 2.42 -13.98 25.32
C LEU A 99 1.91 -15.35 24.85
N SER A 100 2.71 -16.41 25.00
CA SER A 100 2.32 -17.76 24.61
C SER A 100 1.08 -18.25 25.35
N LYS A 101 0.97 -17.94 26.65
CA LYS A 101 -0.23 -18.26 27.45
C LYS A 101 -1.47 -17.60 26.87
N TRP A 102 -1.43 -16.30 26.61
CA TRP A 102 -2.60 -15.57 26.11
C TRP A 102 -2.94 -15.93 24.66
N VAL A 103 -1.94 -16.14 23.81
CA VAL A 103 -2.15 -16.61 22.43
C VAL A 103 -2.82 -17.99 22.45
N GLY A 104 -2.30 -18.93 23.23
CA GLY A 104 -2.88 -20.26 23.42
C GLY A 104 -4.18 -20.30 24.23
N GLN A 105 -4.67 -19.16 24.73
CA GLN A 105 -5.99 -19.07 25.35
C GLN A 105 -7.02 -18.47 24.38
N PHE A 106 -6.66 -17.37 23.70
CA PHE A 106 -7.62 -16.59 22.93
C PHE A 106 -7.65 -16.92 21.44
N PHE A 107 -6.54 -17.40 20.85
CA PHE A 107 -6.46 -17.71 19.41
C PHE A 107 -6.73 -19.19 19.09
N ASN A 108 -7.28 -19.96 20.02
CA ASN A 108 -7.55 -21.39 19.84
C ASN A 108 -8.57 -21.71 18.75
N ASN A 109 -9.44 -20.76 18.42
CA ASN A 109 -10.50 -20.94 17.43
C ASN A 109 -10.08 -20.47 16.02
N VAL A 110 -8.80 -20.11 15.83
CA VAL A 110 -8.28 -19.74 14.52
C VAL A 110 -8.22 -20.98 13.62
N PRO A 111 -8.74 -20.93 12.38
CA PRO A 111 -8.64 -22.04 11.45
C PRO A 111 -7.18 -22.44 11.19
N SER A 112 -6.86 -23.73 11.31
CA SER A 112 -5.52 -24.26 11.04
C SER A 112 -5.14 -24.20 9.56
N SER A 113 -6.11 -24.07 8.67
CA SER A 113 -5.96 -23.96 7.22
C SER A 113 -6.88 -22.88 6.68
N ALA A 114 -6.44 -22.17 5.64
CA ALA A 114 -7.27 -21.18 4.96
C ALA A 114 -8.44 -21.83 4.23
N ARG A 115 -9.61 -21.17 4.25
CA ARG A 115 -10.80 -21.61 3.52
C ARG A 115 -10.58 -21.64 2.01
N ALA A 116 -9.87 -20.65 1.48
CA ALA A 116 -9.34 -20.62 0.13
C ALA A 116 -7.88 -20.18 0.14
N GLU A 117 -7.09 -20.67 -0.83
CA GLU A 117 -5.70 -20.26 -0.98
C GLU A 117 -5.63 -18.81 -1.51
N ILE A 118 -5.03 -17.91 -0.72
CA ILE A 118 -4.74 -16.54 -1.16
C ILE A 118 -3.46 -16.60 -2.00
N THR A 119 -3.64 -16.81 -3.30
CA THR A 119 -2.51 -16.90 -4.24
C THR A 119 -1.96 -15.51 -4.56
N THR A 120 -0.66 -15.32 -4.33
CA THR A 120 0.06 -14.12 -4.77
C THR A 120 0.98 -14.50 -5.93
N PRO A 121 0.59 -14.26 -7.20
CA PRO A 121 1.43 -14.60 -8.34
C PRO A 121 2.73 -13.79 -8.30
N LYS A 122 3.81 -14.40 -8.77
CA LYS A 122 5.13 -13.73 -8.83
C LYS A 122 5.03 -12.43 -9.62
N SER A 123 5.53 -11.36 -9.02
CA SER A 123 5.58 -10.03 -9.61
C SER A 123 6.51 -10.00 -10.82
N GLN A 124 6.04 -9.40 -11.92
CA GLN A 124 6.82 -9.18 -13.13
C GLN A 124 6.74 -7.71 -13.52
N TYR A 125 7.92 -7.11 -13.79
CA TYR A 125 8.01 -5.73 -14.23
C TYR A 125 7.84 -5.64 -15.75
N TYR A 126 6.92 -4.79 -16.20
CA TYR A 126 6.67 -4.52 -17.62
C TYR A 126 7.12 -3.11 -18.02
N GLY A 127 6.80 -2.11 -17.18
CA GLY A 127 7.04 -0.71 -17.48
C GLY A 127 6.03 -0.15 -18.49
N GLY A 128 6.04 1.17 -18.67
CA GLY A 128 5.13 1.84 -19.58
C GLY A 128 5.03 3.33 -19.31
N GLU A 129 4.11 3.97 -20.01
CA GLU A 129 3.76 5.37 -19.81
C GLU A 129 2.24 5.53 -19.76
N GLU A 130 1.78 6.45 -18.91
CA GLU A 130 0.39 6.87 -18.87
C GLU A 130 0.34 8.37 -18.59
N ARG A 131 -0.65 9.03 -19.18
CA ARG A 131 -0.91 10.45 -18.96
C ARG A 131 -2.37 10.61 -18.60
N ILE A 132 -2.62 11.06 -17.37
CA ILE A 132 -3.96 11.27 -16.84
C ILE A 132 -4.20 12.77 -16.75
N ALA A 133 -5.14 13.27 -17.56
CA ALA A 133 -5.55 14.67 -17.50
C ALA A 133 -6.34 14.91 -16.21
N HIS A 134 -5.96 15.92 -15.42
CA HIS A 134 -6.63 16.26 -14.17
C HIS A 134 -6.71 17.78 -13.96
N GLY A 135 -7.83 18.25 -13.40
CA GLY A 135 -8.10 19.69 -13.25
C GLY A 135 -7.52 20.34 -11.99
N SER A 136 -7.05 19.56 -11.01
CA SER A 136 -6.67 20.08 -9.68
C SER A 136 -5.16 20.29 -9.45
N GLY A 137 -4.29 19.94 -10.42
CA GLY A 137 -2.84 20.09 -10.28
C GLY A 137 -2.05 19.15 -11.19
N ASN A 138 -0.72 19.17 -11.05
CA ASN A 138 0.18 18.34 -11.86
C ASN A 138 1.09 17.50 -10.97
N ALA A 139 1.19 16.22 -11.31
CA ALA A 139 2.15 15.31 -10.71
C ALA A 139 2.79 14.45 -11.81
N MET A 140 4.07 14.16 -11.64
CA MET A 140 4.85 13.29 -12.50
C MET A 140 5.57 12.26 -11.64
N VAL A 141 5.47 10.99 -12.01
CA VAL A 141 6.16 9.90 -11.31
C VAL A 141 7.02 9.17 -12.31
N LEU A 142 8.32 9.14 -12.03
CA LEU A 142 9.30 8.33 -12.75
C LEU A 142 9.60 7.10 -11.90
N ALA A 143 9.36 5.90 -12.42
CA ALA A 143 9.54 4.67 -11.67
C ALA A 143 10.46 3.70 -12.40
N PHE A 144 11.29 3.00 -11.63
CA PHE A 144 12.27 2.03 -12.08
C PHE A 144 12.16 0.74 -11.26
N PRO A 145 12.59 -0.42 -11.79
CA PRO A 145 12.68 -1.65 -11.00
C PRO A 145 13.48 -1.44 -9.72
N GLY A 146 12.91 -1.84 -8.58
CA GLY A 146 13.49 -1.68 -7.26
C GLY A 146 14.10 -2.95 -6.68
N SER A 147 14.11 -3.03 -5.35
CA SER A 147 14.61 -4.17 -4.56
C SER A 147 13.45 -4.92 -3.91
N SER A 148 13.56 -6.24 -3.80
CA SER A 148 12.72 -7.01 -2.88
C SER A 148 13.16 -6.87 -1.42
N THR A 149 12.42 -7.48 -0.50
CA THR A 149 12.85 -7.73 0.89
C THR A 149 14.17 -8.52 0.93
N PRO A 150 14.93 -8.49 2.04
CA PRO A 150 16.16 -9.25 2.20
C PRO A 150 16.03 -10.77 1.98
N THR A 151 14.83 -11.31 2.24
CA THR A 151 14.49 -12.73 2.03
C THR A 151 14.00 -13.02 0.61
N GLY A 152 13.85 -12.00 -0.22
CA GLY A 152 13.34 -12.10 -1.59
C GLY A 152 14.43 -12.35 -2.63
N ALA A 153 14.02 -12.84 -3.80
CA ALA A 153 14.92 -13.24 -4.88
C ALA A 153 15.60 -12.09 -5.65
N SER A 154 15.17 -10.84 -5.44
CA SER A 154 15.66 -9.66 -6.17
C SER A 154 16.21 -8.58 -5.21
N TYR A 155 16.79 -9.00 -4.09
CA TYR A 155 17.30 -8.08 -3.06
C TYR A 155 18.51 -7.29 -3.56
N LYS A 156 18.39 -5.96 -3.51
CA LYS A 156 19.37 -4.97 -3.95
C LYS A 156 19.41 -3.82 -2.93
N PRO A 157 20.16 -3.96 -1.82
CA PRO A 157 20.21 -2.96 -0.75
C PRO A 157 20.64 -1.56 -1.23
N GLU A 158 21.45 -1.49 -2.28
CA GLU A 158 21.91 -0.26 -2.90
C GLU A 158 20.78 0.64 -3.39
N ILE A 159 19.60 0.08 -3.73
CA ILE A 159 18.43 0.85 -4.17
C ILE A 159 17.85 1.70 -3.02
N ALA A 160 17.86 1.17 -1.79
CA ALA A 160 17.41 1.94 -0.63
C ALA A 160 18.36 3.10 -0.33
N VAL A 161 19.68 2.86 -0.47
CA VAL A 161 20.71 3.90 -0.32
C VAL A 161 20.56 4.97 -1.41
N LEU A 162 20.33 4.55 -2.65
CA LEU A 162 20.08 5.47 -3.77
C LEU A 162 18.85 6.34 -3.53
N ALA A 163 17.75 5.75 -3.04
CA ALA A 163 16.54 6.50 -2.70
C ALA A 163 16.81 7.56 -1.62
N ALA A 164 17.58 7.21 -0.58
CA ALA A 164 17.97 8.15 0.47
C ALA A 164 18.90 9.27 -0.03
N LEU A 165 19.84 8.94 -0.92
CA LEU A 165 20.78 9.90 -1.51
C LEU A 165 20.09 10.92 -2.43
N LEU A 166 19.16 10.43 -3.26
CA LEU A 166 18.32 11.28 -4.11
C LEU A 166 17.39 12.14 -3.24
N GLY A 167 16.66 11.50 -2.31
CA GLY A 167 15.77 12.15 -1.35
C GLY A 167 14.75 13.07 -2.03
N GLY A 168 14.61 14.30 -1.53
CA GLY A 168 13.74 15.33 -2.12
C GLY A 168 12.87 16.02 -1.07
N GLN A 169 12.49 15.28 -0.03
CA GLN A 169 11.75 15.82 1.11
C GLN A 169 12.70 16.16 2.26
N SER A 170 12.48 17.31 2.88
CA SER A 170 13.16 17.69 4.12
C SER A 170 12.42 17.08 5.31
N ALA A 171 13.17 16.46 6.23
CA ALA A 171 12.64 16.03 7.52
C ALA A 171 12.39 17.20 8.49
N ILE A 172 12.92 18.39 8.19
CA ILE A 172 12.80 19.60 9.00
C ILE A 172 11.88 20.58 8.30
N LYS A 173 10.85 21.05 9.01
CA LYS A 173 9.91 22.06 8.53
C LYS A 173 10.67 23.33 8.13
N TRP A 174 10.33 23.91 6.99
CA TRP A 174 10.94 25.11 6.42
C TRP A 174 12.42 25.00 6.03
N SER A 175 12.99 23.80 6.03
CA SER A 175 14.30 23.54 5.43
C SER A 175 14.13 22.94 4.04
N SER A 176 15.04 23.29 3.13
CA SER A 176 15.11 22.71 1.79
C SER A 176 15.71 21.31 1.78
N GLY A 177 16.24 20.81 2.91
CA GLY A 177 16.96 19.53 2.96
C GLY A 177 18.36 19.59 2.32
N PHE A 178 19.10 18.49 2.44
CA PHE A 178 20.50 18.38 1.95
C PHE A 178 20.71 17.33 0.86
N SER A 179 19.69 16.53 0.54
CA SER A 179 19.75 15.52 -0.52
C SER A 179 19.84 16.18 -1.90
N LEU A 180 20.26 15.40 -2.90
CA LEU A 180 20.50 15.91 -4.25
C LEU A 180 19.27 16.58 -4.86
N LEU A 181 18.11 15.91 -4.81
CA LEU A 181 16.87 16.45 -5.38
C LEU A 181 16.29 17.58 -4.54
N SER A 182 16.55 17.60 -3.23
CA SER A 182 16.08 18.66 -2.34
C SER A 182 16.80 20.00 -2.59
N LYS A 183 18.11 19.94 -2.90
CA LYS A 183 18.89 21.11 -3.36
C LYS A 183 18.50 21.56 -4.77
N ALA A 184 18.08 20.63 -5.62
CA ALA A 184 17.61 20.97 -6.96
C ALA A 184 16.22 21.64 -6.92
N SER A 185 15.30 21.10 -6.12
CA SER A 185 13.94 21.61 -5.98
C SER A 185 13.86 22.95 -5.25
N SER A 186 14.84 23.28 -4.40
CA SER A 186 14.88 24.58 -3.70
C SER A 186 14.91 25.80 -4.64
N LYS A 187 15.29 25.59 -5.91
CA LYS A 187 15.26 26.63 -6.96
C LYS A 187 13.86 26.87 -7.53
N PHE A 188 12.92 25.96 -7.32
CA PHE A 188 11.58 25.97 -7.89
C PHE A 188 10.53 26.09 -6.78
N GLN A 189 10.06 27.32 -6.55
CA GLN A 189 9.05 27.57 -5.53
C GLN A 189 7.72 26.89 -5.90
N GLY A 190 7.12 26.18 -4.94
CA GLY A 190 5.85 25.47 -5.15
C GLY A 190 5.97 24.08 -5.81
N ALA A 191 7.18 23.65 -6.18
CA ALA A 191 7.44 22.28 -6.59
C ALA A 191 7.94 21.44 -5.40
N THR A 192 7.44 20.22 -5.30
CA THR A 192 7.86 19.23 -4.29
C THR A 192 8.35 17.98 -5.01
N VAL A 193 9.45 17.42 -4.51
CA VAL A 193 10.05 16.21 -5.06
C VAL A 193 10.23 15.20 -3.94
N ALA A 194 9.95 13.93 -4.19
CA ALA A 194 10.15 12.85 -3.23
C ALA A 194 10.66 11.61 -3.94
N THR A 195 11.72 11.00 -3.41
CA THR A 195 12.18 9.68 -3.87
C THR A 195 11.77 8.64 -2.86
N LYS A 196 11.19 7.54 -3.32
CA LYS A 196 10.78 6.40 -2.48
C LYS A 196 11.26 5.10 -3.09
N SER A 197 11.76 4.21 -2.24
CA SER A 197 11.96 2.80 -2.58
C SER A 197 10.82 2.00 -1.97
N ALA A 198 9.86 1.58 -2.79
CA ALA A 198 8.84 0.61 -2.41
C ALA A 198 9.44 -0.79 -2.52
N ILE A 199 9.49 -1.50 -1.39
CA ILE A 199 10.13 -2.81 -1.28
C ILE A 199 9.05 -3.82 -0.91
N TYR A 200 8.89 -4.87 -1.74
CA TYR A 200 7.92 -5.94 -1.55
C TYR A 200 8.61 -7.30 -1.42
N SER A 201 7.85 -8.36 -1.13
CA SER A 201 8.39 -9.69 -0.87
C SER A 201 9.28 -10.22 -2.01
N ASP A 202 8.88 -10.04 -3.27
CA ASP A 202 9.55 -10.59 -4.45
C ASP A 202 10.00 -9.55 -5.50
N ALA A 203 9.55 -8.30 -5.37
CA ALA A 203 9.84 -7.19 -6.28
C ALA A 203 9.97 -5.85 -5.53
N GLY A 204 10.32 -4.79 -6.24
CA GLY A 204 10.33 -3.43 -5.72
C GLY A 204 10.15 -2.40 -6.82
N LEU A 205 9.89 -1.16 -6.42
CA LEU A 205 9.78 -0.01 -7.30
C LEU A 205 10.52 1.18 -6.69
N LEU A 206 11.54 1.68 -7.38
CA LEU A 206 12.18 2.95 -7.04
C LEU A 206 11.45 4.05 -7.81
N SER A 207 10.83 5.00 -7.11
CA SER A 207 10.11 6.09 -7.74
C SER A 207 10.62 7.46 -7.31
N VAL A 208 10.65 8.39 -8.26
CA VAL A 208 10.83 9.83 -8.05
C VAL A 208 9.51 10.50 -8.42
N SER A 209 8.85 11.10 -7.44
CA SER A 209 7.60 11.82 -7.62
C SER A 209 7.83 13.31 -7.54
N ILE A 210 7.23 14.04 -8.47
CA ILE A 210 7.30 15.49 -8.58
C ILE A 210 5.86 16.00 -8.57
N LYS A 211 5.51 16.92 -7.67
CA LYS A 211 4.20 17.57 -7.60
C LYS A 211 4.38 19.08 -7.59
N GLY A 212 3.64 19.79 -8.43
CA GLY A 212 3.75 21.23 -8.56
C GLY A 212 2.65 21.86 -9.39
N SER A 213 2.63 23.20 -9.42
CA SER A 213 1.77 23.98 -10.31
C SER A 213 2.38 24.02 -11.71
N ALA A 214 1.55 23.94 -12.76
CA ALA A 214 1.96 24.20 -14.14
C ALA A 214 1.69 25.65 -14.58
N LYS A 215 1.54 26.56 -13.61
CA LYS A 215 1.44 27.99 -13.90
C LYS A 215 2.85 28.54 -14.09
N ASP A 216 3.08 29.13 -15.27
CA ASP A 216 4.26 29.92 -15.60
C ASP A 216 4.45 31.10 -14.64
#